data_AF-A0A352B0F4-F1
#
_entry.id   AF-A0A352B0F4-F1
#
_cell.length_a   1.000
_cell.length_b   1.000
_cell.length_c   1.000
_cell.angle_alpha   90.00
_cell.angle_beta   90.00
_cell.angle_gamma   90.00
#
_symmetry.space_group_name_H-M   'P 1'
#
loop_
_entity.id
_entity.type
_entity.pdbx_description
1 polymer ?
#
loop_
_entity_poly.entity_id
_entity_poly.type
_entity_poly.pdbx_seq_one_letter_code
_entity_poly.pdbx_strand_id
1 'polypeptide(L)'
;MSEKIIDRPELDDLGTYEFGWSDKSSAGDTAKRGISEEVVKDISGKKDEPEWMLARRLKGYDFFLKKPMPTWGSDLSGIHFDNIKYFVRSTERQAQTWEDLPEDIRNTYEKLGIPEAERQRLIGGVAAQYESEVVYHQIREDLEAQGVLFLDTDTALKEHPEIFQEYFGTVIPAGDNKFAALNTAVWSGGSFVYVPKGVKVDIPLQAYFRINTENMGQFERTLIIADEDSYVHYIEGCTAPIYQSDSLHSAVVEIIVKKNARVRYTTIQNWSNNVYNLVTKRAIAHEGATMEWIDGNIGSKVTMKYPSIILAG
;
A
#
# COMPACT_ATOMS: atom_id res chain seq x y z
N MET A 1 -45.91 0.79 24.84
CA MET A 1 -44.78 1.74 25.00
C MET A 1 -44.03 1.73 23.69
N SER A 2 -44.31 2.70 22.82
CA SER A 2 -43.63 2.86 21.54
C SER A 2 -42.30 3.57 21.78
N GLU A 3 -41.19 2.90 21.48
CA GLU A 3 -39.87 3.51 21.44
C GLU A 3 -39.90 4.65 20.42
N LYS A 4 -39.71 5.88 20.91
CA LYS A 4 -39.41 7.02 20.05
C LYS A 4 -38.03 6.78 19.47
N ILE A 5 -37.97 6.47 18.18
CA ILE A 5 -36.76 6.61 17.39
C ILE A 5 -36.37 8.09 17.53
N ILE A 6 -35.24 8.34 18.21
CA ILE A 6 -34.69 9.67 18.37
C ILE A 6 -34.11 10.02 17.00
N ASP A 7 -34.78 10.94 16.32
CA ASP A 7 -34.33 11.52 15.06
C ASP A 7 -32.98 12.22 15.31
N ARG A 8 -31.93 11.71 14.69
CA ARG A 8 -30.53 12.14 14.87
C ARG A 8 -30.02 12.64 13.53
N PRO A 9 -30.36 13.88 13.13
CA PRO A 9 -29.93 14.45 11.85
C PRO A 9 -28.41 14.56 11.70
N GLU A 10 -27.67 14.53 12.81
CA GLU A 10 -26.21 14.40 12.85
C GLU A 10 -25.69 13.08 12.24
N LEU A 11 -26.53 12.06 12.13
CA LEU A 11 -26.20 10.76 11.53
C LEU A 11 -26.60 10.68 10.05
N ASP A 12 -27.39 11.62 9.53
CA ASP A 12 -27.83 11.62 8.13
C ASP A 12 -26.64 11.87 7.17
N ASP A 13 -25.64 12.65 7.60
CA ASP A 13 -24.41 12.90 6.85
C ASP A 13 -23.34 11.82 7.01
N LEU A 14 -23.43 10.94 8.03
CA LEU A 14 -22.47 9.83 8.22
C LEU A 14 -22.58 8.74 7.13
N GLY A 15 -23.62 8.80 6.30
CA GLY A 15 -23.80 7.91 5.14
C GLY A 15 -23.18 8.46 3.84
N THR A 16 -22.81 9.73 3.80
CA THR A 16 -22.29 10.38 2.58
C THR A 16 -20.78 10.25 2.56
N TYR A 17 -20.25 9.41 1.67
CA TYR A 17 -18.80 9.25 1.53
C TYR A 17 -18.17 10.51 0.94
N GLU A 18 -17.62 11.38 1.79
CA GLU A 18 -17.12 12.72 1.46
C GLU A 18 -15.89 12.72 0.53
N PHE A 19 -15.18 11.60 0.42
CA PHE A 19 -13.98 11.45 -0.42
C PHE A 19 -14.28 10.86 -1.81
N GLY A 20 -15.55 10.78 -2.22
CA GLY A 20 -16.03 10.00 -3.37
C GLY A 20 -15.75 10.55 -4.76
N TRP A 21 -14.93 11.58 -4.88
CA TRP A 21 -14.77 12.38 -6.08
C TRP A 21 -13.60 11.88 -6.94
N SER A 22 -13.74 11.94 -8.27
CA SER A 22 -12.78 11.39 -9.24
C SER A 22 -12.21 12.44 -10.19
N ASP A 23 -10.94 12.32 -10.57
CA ASP A 23 -10.32 13.10 -11.64
C ASP A 23 -10.40 12.38 -13.00
N LYS A 24 -10.37 13.11 -14.13
CA LYS A 24 -10.34 12.51 -15.48
C LYS A 24 -8.91 12.09 -15.83
N SER A 25 -8.66 10.79 -16.06
CA SER A 25 -7.34 10.25 -16.43
C SER A 25 -7.35 9.60 -17.82
N SER A 26 -6.60 10.16 -18.78
CA SER A 26 -6.41 9.58 -20.12
C SER A 26 -5.51 8.34 -20.12
N ALA A 27 -4.64 8.20 -19.12
CA ALA A 27 -3.76 7.04 -18.96
C ALA A 27 -4.55 5.77 -18.64
N GLY A 28 -5.63 5.89 -17.85
CA GLY A 28 -6.51 4.78 -17.50
C GLY A 28 -7.20 4.16 -18.72
N ASP A 29 -7.53 4.94 -19.75
CA ASP A 29 -8.28 4.47 -20.92
C ASP A 29 -7.48 3.55 -21.85
N THR A 30 -6.15 3.64 -21.82
CA THR A 30 -5.24 2.87 -22.71
C THR A 30 -4.65 1.62 -22.05
N ALA A 31 -4.86 1.44 -20.75
CA ALA A 31 -4.28 0.33 -19.99
C ALA A 31 -4.91 -1.03 -20.38
N LYS A 32 -4.05 -2.04 -20.59
CA LYS A 32 -4.48 -3.41 -20.89
C LYS A 32 -5.20 -4.01 -19.69
N ARG A 33 -6.28 -4.77 -19.96
CA ARG A 33 -7.01 -5.55 -18.97
C ARG A 33 -6.53 -7.00 -18.97
N GLY A 34 -6.66 -7.65 -17.82
CA GLY A 34 -6.29 -9.04 -17.64
C GLY A 34 -4.81 -9.23 -17.30
N ILE A 35 -4.52 -10.37 -16.68
CA ILE A 35 -3.17 -10.74 -16.27
C ILE A 35 -2.62 -11.80 -17.20
N SER A 36 -1.40 -11.59 -17.66
CA SER A 36 -0.66 -12.55 -18.47
C SER A 36 0.84 -12.46 -18.16
N GLU A 37 1.60 -13.43 -18.64
CA GLU A 37 3.07 -13.38 -18.56
C GLU A 37 3.63 -12.13 -19.25
N GLU A 38 3.04 -11.70 -20.37
CA GLU A 38 3.43 -10.49 -21.08
C GLU A 38 3.18 -9.22 -20.26
N VAL A 39 2.04 -9.15 -19.55
CA VAL A 39 1.74 -8.02 -18.65
C VAL A 39 2.78 -7.94 -17.53
N VAL A 40 3.17 -9.08 -16.95
CA VAL A 40 4.19 -9.11 -15.90
C VAL A 40 5.56 -8.65 -16.42
N LYS A 41 5.96 -9.11 -17.61
CA LYS A 41 7.20 -8.65 -18.27
C LYS A 41 7.15 -7.17 -18.62
N ASP A 42 6.02 -6.68 -19.10
CA ASP A 42 5.80 -5.27 -19.44
C ASP A 42 5.90 -4.37 -18.19
N ILE A 43 5.30 -4.76 -17.06
CA ILE A 43 5.43 -4.04 -15.78
C ILE A 43 6.91 -3.94 -15.37
N SER A 44 7.60 -5.07 -15.36
CA SER A 44 9.01 -5.14 -14.97
C SER A 44 9.90 -4.30 -15.89
N GLY A 45 9.68 -4.36 -17.21
CA GLY A 45 10.40 -3.57 -18.19
C GLY A 45 10.13 -2.06 -18.08
N LYS A 46 8.88 -1.65 -17.86
CA LYS A 46 8.51 -0.24 -17.63
C LYS A 46 9.15 0.35 -16.37
N LYS A 47 9.43 -0.50 -15.38
CA LYS A 47 10.06 -0.13 -14.12
C LYS A 47 11.58 -0.24 -14.15
N ASP A 48 12.16 -0.77 -15.23
CA ASP A 48 13.60 -0.99 -15.37
C ASP A 48 14.16 -1.82 -14.20
N GLU A 49 13.53 -2.97 -13.94
CA GLU A 49 13.89 -3.85 -12.83
C GLU A 49 15.01 -4.83 -13.17
N PRO A 50 15.81 -5.26 -12.17
CA PRO A 50 16.81 -6.30 -12.37
C PRO A 50 16.19 -7.67 -12.68
N GLU A 51 16.91 -8.52 -13.43
CA GLU A 51 16.42 -9.83 -13.88
C GLU A 51 15.90 -10.73 -12.75
N TRP A 52 16.52 -10.66 -11.57
CA TRP A 52 16.10 -11.45 -10.42
C TRP A 52 14.70 -11.04 -9.92
N MET A 53 14.33 -9.78 -10.05
CA MET A 53 12.99 -9.31 -9.68
C MET A 53 11.96 -9.79 -10.71
N LEU A 54 12.28 -9.70 -12.01
CA LEU A 54 11.44 -10.27 -13.06
C LEU A 54 11.19 -11.77 -12.83
N ALA A 55 12.24 -12.54 -12.49
CA ALA A 55 12.10 -13.96 -12.19
C ALA A 55 11.16 -14.22 -10.99
N ARG A 56 11.22 -13.37 -9.95
CA ARG A 56 10.29 -13.45 -8.82
C ARG A 56 8.86 -13.12 -9.21
N ARG A 57 8.64 -12.08 -10.03
CA ARG A 57 7.32 -11.72 -10.54
C ARG A 57 6.69 -12.86 -11.36
N LEU A 58 7.46 -13.45 -12.26
CA LEU A 58 7.02 -14.60 -13.08
C LEU A 58 6.66 -15.82 -12.20
N LYS A 59 7.43 -16.06 -11.13
CA LYS A 59 7.10 -17.10 -10.15
C LYS A 59 5.80 -16.81 -9.40
N GLY A 60 5.55 -15.54 -9.04
CA GLY A 60 4.28 -15.09 -8.47
C GLY A 60 3.10 -15.36 -9.41
N TYR A 61 3.27 -15.06 -10.71
CA TYR A 61 2.25 -15.32 -11.74
C TYR A 61 1.95 -16.81 -11.89
N ASP A 62 2.98 -17.66 -11.97
CA ASP A 62 2.80 -19.12 -12.03
C ASP A 62 2.06 -19.67 -10.81
N PHE A 63 2.40 -19.21 -9.60
CA PHE A 63 1.66 -19.58 -8.39
C PHE A 63 0.23 -19.07 -8.38
N PHE A 64 -0.01 -17.85 -8.87
CA PHE A 64 -1.36 -17.30 -8.96
C PHE A 64 -2.27 -18.15 -9.85
N LEU A 65 -1.77 -18.63 -11.00
CA LEU A 65 -2.52 -19.52 -11.90
C LEU A 65 -2.82 -20.88 -11.26
N LYS A 66 -1.84 -21.46 -10.54
CA LYS A 66 -1.97 -22.79 -9.92
C LYS A 66 -2.84 -22.80 -8.67
N LYS A 67 -2.92 -21.69 -7.94
CA LYS A 67 -3.69 -21.62 -6.69
C LYS A 67 -5.18 -21.41 -6.96
N PRO A 68 -6.06 -22.23 -6.36
CA PRO A 68 -7.50 -22.01 -6.46
C PRO A 68 -7.91 -20.76 -5.68
N MET A 69 -9.08 -20.20 -6.00
CA MET A 69 -9.72 -19.20 -5.13
C MET A 69 -9.96 -19.81 -3.75
N PRO A 70 -9.79 -19.03 -2.65
CA PRO A 70 -10.08 -19.54 -1.32
C PRO A 70 -11.56 -19.93 -1.22
N THR A 71 -11.84 -21.06 -0.58
CA THR A 71 -13.20 -21.58 -0.37
C THR A 71 -13.76 -21.22 1.01
N TRP A 72 -13.09 -20.31 1.72
CA TRP A 72 -13.40 -19.88 3.07
C TRP A 72 -13.39 -18.35 3.13
N GLY A 73 -14.09 -17.78 4.11
CA GLY A 73 -14.27 -16.33 4.21
C GLY A 73 -15.45 -15.85 3.36
N SER A 74 -15.34 -14.64 2.83
CA SER A 74 -16.38 -14.01 2.01
C SER A 74 -16.42 -14.60 0.59
N ASP A 75 -17.55 -14.43 -0.09
CA ASP A 75 -17.66 -14.79 -1.50
C ASP A 75 -16.81 -13.85 -2.36
N LEU A 76 -15.93 -14.44 -3.18
CA LEU A 76 -15.02 -13.75 -4.08
C LEU A 76 -15.29 -14.09 -5.55
N SER A 77 -16.40 -14.77 -5.87
CA SER A 77 -16.72 -15.17 -7.25
C SER A 77 -16.97 -13.98 -8.18
N GLY A 78 -17.30 -12.81 -7.62
CA GLY A 78 -17.46 -11.56 -8.37
C GLY A 78 -16.15 -10.92 -8.85
N ILE A 79 -14.99 -11.46 -8.48
CA ILE A 79 -13.70 -10.95 -8.94
C ILE A 79 -13.41 -11.51 -10.33
N HIS A 80 -13.50 -10.64 -11.34
CA HIS A 80 -13.16 -10.95 -12.72
C HIS A 80 -11.77 -10.45 -13.06
N PHE A 81 -10.74 -11.28 -12.85
CA PHE A 81 -9.33 -10.92 -13.06
C PHE A 81 -9.02 -10.43 -14.48
N ASP A 82 -9.76 -10.88 -15.48
CA ASP A 82 -9.59 -10.47 -16.89
C ASP A 82 -10.06 -9.02 -17.15
N ASN A 83 -10.87 -8.45 -16.26
CA ASN A 83 -11.38 -7.08 -16.38
C ASN A 83 -10.51 -6.05 -15.65
N ILE A 84 -9.56 -6.50 -14.83
CA ILE A 84 -8.73 -5.64 -13.98
C ILE A 84 -7.59 -5.07 -14.82
N LYS A 85 -7.31 -3.77 -14.63
CA LYS A 85 -6.07 -3.13 -15.08
C LYS A 85 -5.01 -3.28 -13.98
N TYR A 86 -3.91 -3.96 -14.30
CA TYR A 86 -2.88 -4.31 -13.32
C TYR A 86 -1.77 -3.27 -13.16
N PHE A 87 -1.65 -2.35 -14.12
CA PHE A 87 -0.67 -1.27 -14.08
C PHE A 87 -1.16 -0.08 -14.90
N VAL A 88 -1.19 1.10 -14.26
CA VAL A 88 -1.52 2.37 -14.88
C VAL A 88 -0.46 3.39 -14.45
N ARG A 89 0.29 3.91 -15.42
CA ARG A 89 1.27 4.98 -15.21
C ARG A 89 0.56 6.32 -15.32
N SER A 90 0.50 7.06 -14.21
CA SER A 90 -0.26 8.31 -14.11
C SER A 90 0.60 9.54 -14.38
N THR A 91 1.90 9.44 -14.14
CA THR A 91 2.86 10.52 -14.39
C THR A 91 4.14 9.95 -15.01
N GLU A 92 4.84 10.74 -15.81
CA GLU A 92 6.14 10.31 -16.36
C GLU A 92 7.29 10.43 -15.35
N ARG A 93 7.10 11.23 -14.29
CA ARG A 93 8.13 11.55 -13.28
C ARG A 93 7.50 11.75 -11.89
N GLN A 94 8.28 11.44 -10.87
CA GLN A 94 7.97 11.79 -9.48
C GLN A 94 8.20 13.29 -9.25
N ALA A 95 7.28 13.95 -8.57
CA ALA A 95 7.41 15.34 -8.18
C ALA A 95 8.38 15.47 -7.00
N GLN A 96 9.26 16.48 -7.06
CA GLN A 96 10.23 16.77 -6.01
C GLN A 96 9.66 17.73 -4.97
N THR A 97 8.75 18.62 -5.39
CA THR A 97 8.04 19.57 -4.54
C THR A 97 6.53 19.44 -4.73
N TRP A 98 5.75 19.94 -3.77
CA TRP A 98 4.29 19.97 -3.87
C TRP A 98 3.80 20.78 -5.07
N GLU A 99 4.54 21.83 -5.43
CA GLU A 99 4.24 22.70 -6.55
C GLU A 99 4.45 22.00 -7.92
N ASP A 100 5.32 20.97 -7.97
CA ASP A 100 5.61 20.19 -9.18
C ASP A 100 4.55 19.13 -9.48
N LEU A 101 3.62 18.87 -8.56
CA LEU A 101 2.56 17.90 -8.79
C LEU A 101 1.55 18.41 -9.83
N PRO A 102 1.03 17.51 -10.69
CA PRO A 102 -0.12 17.80 -11.53
C PRO A 102 -1.28 18.39 -10.72
N GLU A 103 -2.00 19.36 -11.30
CA GLU A 103 -2.99 20.16 -10.59
C GLU A 103 -4.12 19.31 -9.98
N ASP A 104 -4.57 18.29 -10.69
CA ASP A 104 -5.56 17.30 -10.25
C ASP A 104 -5.09 16.52 -9.00
N ILE A 105 -3.84 16.05 -9.03
CA ILE A 105 -3.21 15.34 -7.92
C ILE A 105 -2.96 16.27 -6.71
N ARG A 106 -2.52 17.51 -6.95
CA ARG A 106 -2.30 18.49 -5.87
C ARG A 106 -3.61 18.85 -5.16
N ASN A 107 -4.67 19.16 -5.91
CA ASN A 107 -5.99 19.48 -5.35
C ASN A 107 -6.56 18.33 -4.51
N THR A 108 -6.25 17.10 -4.91
CA THR A 108 -6.47 15.87 -4.13
C THR A 108 -5.82 15.87 -2.77
N TYR A 109 -4.52 16.08 -2.70
CA TYR A 109 -3.82 16.01 -1.44
C TYR A 109 -4.08 17.21 -0.54
N GLU A 110 -4.37 18.38 -1.11
CA GLU A 110 -4.83 19.57 -0.36
C GLU A 110 -6.15 19.29 0.38
N LYS A 111 -7.14 18.68 -0.29
CA LYS A 111 -8.41 18.30 0.36
C LYS A 111 -8.24 17.25 1.46
N LEU A 112 -7.22 16.39 1.33
CA LEU A 112 -6.87 15.41 2.36
C LEU A 112 -6.06 16.00 3.52
N GLY A 113 -5.63 17.27 3.43
CA GLY A 113 -4.89 17.97 4.48
C GLY A 113 -3.42 17.55 4.64
N ILE A 114 -2.85 16.82 3.68
CA ILE A 114 -1.47 16.31 3.76
C ILE A 114 -0.44 17.45 3.79
N PRO A 115 -0.52 18.49 2.92
CA PRO A 115 0.45 19.59 2.95
C PRO A 115 0.47 20.34 4.29
N GLU A 116 -0.68 20.42 4.95
CA GLU A 116 -0.79 21.07 6.27
C GLU A 116 -0.11 20.23 7.36
N ALA A 117 -0.32 18.92 7.36
CA ALA A 117 0.33 18.01 8.29
C ALA A 117 1.85 18.01 8.16
N GLU A 118 2.37 18.12 6.93
CA GLU A 118 3.80 18.25 6.67
C GLU A 118 4.36 19.60 7.14
N ARG A 119 3.70 20.72 6.76
CA ARG A 119 4.12 22.07 7.18
C ARG A 119 4.16 22.21 8.70
N GLN A 120 3.21 21.60 9.40
CA GLN A 120 3.15 21.58 10.85
C GLN A 120 4.14 20.59 11.50
N ARG A 121 4.94 19.86 10.70
CA ARG A 121 5.90 18.83 11.14
C ARG A 121 5.25 17.74 12.00
N LEU A 122 3.99 17.42 11.72
CA LEU A 122 3.27 16.35 12.42
C LEU A 122 3.67 14.96 11.92
N ILE A 123 4.41 14.90 10.82
CA ILE A 123 4.89 13.68 10.15
C ILE A 123 6.38 13.82 9.82
N GLY A 124 7.13 12.72 9.99
CA GLY A 124 8.57 12.63 9.76
C GLY A 124 8.94 12.36 8.30
N GLY A 125 7.94 11.98 7.50
CA GLY A 125 8.02 11.86 6.05
C GLY A 125 6.67 11.51 5.46
N VAL A 126 6.49 11.81 4.18
CA VAL A 126 5.29 11.52 3.38
C VAL A 126 5.68 10.76 2.12
N ALA A 127 5.00 9.65 1.87
CA ALA A 127 4.95 9.03 0.54
C ALA A 127 3.50 9.07 0.03
N ALA A 128 3.28 9.65 -1.13
CA ALA A 128 1.95 9.78 -1.72
C ALA A 128 1.87 8.97 -3.02
N GLN A 129 1.06 7.90 -3.01
CA GLN A 129 0.82 7.02 -4.15
C GLN A 129 -0.50 7.33 -4.82
N TYR A 130 -0.44 7.56 -6.13
CA TYR A 130 -1.58 7.76 -6.99
C TYR A 130 -1.60 6.67 -8.07
N GLU A 131 -2.65 5.87 -8.08
CA GLU A 131 -2.75 4.65 -8.90
C GLU A 131 -1.64 3.63 -8.59
N SER A 132 -0.77 3.34 -9.57
CA SER A 132 0.29 2.34 -9.49
C SER A 132 1.66 2.91 -9.08
N GLU A 133 1.80 4.23 -8.96
CA GLU A 133 3.10 4.89 -8.77
C GLU A 133 3.06 5.89 -7.61
N VAL A 134 4.17 5.95 -6.86
CA VAL A 134 4.41 7.03 -5.88
C VAL A 134 4.72 8.29 -6.64
N VAL A 135 3.92 9.34 -6.45
CA VAL A 135 3.98 10.61 -7.19
C VAL A 135 4.71 11.71 -6.42
N TYR A 136 4.81 11.58 -5.09
CA TYR A 136 5.52 12.51 -4.23
C TYR A 136 6.11 11.76 -3.03
N HIS A 137 7.34 12.11 -2.67
CA HIS A 137 8.04 11.51 -1.55
C HIS A 137 8.96 12.55 -0.89
N GLN A 138 8.85 12.72 0.42
CA GLN A 138 9.73 13.60 1.20
C GLN A 138 9.94 13.03 2.60
N ILE A 139 11.18 13.03 3.06
CA ILE A 139 11.58 12.65 4.41
C ILE A 139 12.31 13.83 5.06
N ARG A 140 12.25 13.93 6.38
CA ARG A 140 12.97 14.95 7.14
C ARG A 140 14.49 14.68 7.07
N GLU A 141 15.27 15.69 6.69
CA GLU A 141 16.73 15.59 6.47
C GLU A 141 17.52 15.03 7.68
N ASP A 142 17.05 15.28 8.90
CA ASP A 142 17.69 14.77 10.12
C ASP A 142 17.44 13.28 10.37
N LEU A 143 16.36 12.70 9.82
CA LEU A 143 16.13 11.25 9.83
C LEU A 143 17.03 10.58 8.78
N GLU A 144 17.16 11.17 7.60
CA GLU A 144 18.13 10.72 6.58
C GLU A 144 19.57 10.77 7.10
N ALA A 145 19.93 11.85 7.80
CA ALA A 145 21.25 11.99 8.42
C ALA A 145 21.53 10.92 9.50
N GLN A 146 20.48 10.33 10.08
CA GLN A 146 20.58 9.18 11.00
C GLN A 146 20.58 7.83 10.26
N GLY A 147 20.49 7.82 8.93
CA GLY A 147 20.50 6.63 8.09
C GLY A 147 19.13 5.97 7.93
N VAL A 148 18.04 6.63 8.34
CA VAL A 148 16.69 6.13 8.09
C VAL A 148 16.42 6.19 6.60
N LEU A 149 16.04 5.06 6.01
CA LEU A 149 15.53 5.01 4.65
C LEU A 149 14.01 4.97 4.74
N PHE A 150 13.36 6.00 4.23
CA PHE A 150 11.95 5.94 3.85
C PHE A 150 11.94 6.24 2.36
N LEU A 151 11.47 5.30 1.55
CA LEU A 151 11.47 5.40 0.10
C LEU A 151 10.22 4.71 -0.44
N ASP A 152 9.89 4.92 -1.70
CA ASP A 152 9.00 4.00 -2.40
C ASP A 152 9.72 2.68 -2.72
N THR A 153 8.93 1.62 -2.89
CA THR A 153 9.45 0.26 -3.12
C THR A 153 10.24 0.14 -4.44
N ASP A 154 9.91 0.93 -5.46
CA ASP A 154 10.61 0.93 -6.76
C ASP A 154 12.00 1.59 -6.64
N THR A 155 12.09 2.72 -5.93
CA THR A 155 13.35 3.40 -5.63
C THR A 155 14.24 2.55 -4.72
N ALA A 156 13.70 1.96 -3.66
CA ALA A 156 14.47 1.10 -2.76
C ALA A 156 15.05 -0.14 -3.45
N LEU A 157 14.33 -0.73 -4.42
CA LEU A 157 14.83 -1.84 -5.22
C LEU A 157 16.06 -1.44 -6.07
N LYS A 158 16.11 -0.20 -6.56
CA LYS A 158 17.17 0.30 -7.43
C LYS A 158 18.38 0.82 -6.64
N GLU A 159 18.14 1.60 -5.60
CA GLU A 159 19.18 2.31 -4.86
C GLU A 159 19.75 1.49 -3.69
N HIS A 160 18.97 0.56 -3.13
CA HIS A 160 19.38 -0.31 -2.02
C HIS A 160 19.12 -1.80 -2.30
N PRO A 161 19.60 -2.35 -3.43
CA PRO A 161 19.26 -3.70 -3.88
C PRO A 161 19.70 -4.78 -2.89
N GLU A 162 20.84 -4.63 -2.21
CA GLU A 162 21.31 -5.56 -1.18
C GLU A 162 20.30 -5.76 -0.04
N ILE A 163 19.87 -4.67 0.61
CA ILE A 163 18.92 -4.73 1.73
C ILE A 163 17.56 -5.18 1.21
N PHE A 164 17.13 -4.63 0.08
CA PHE A 164 15.84 -4.99 -0.51
C PHE A 164 15.78 -6.50 -0.81
N GLN A 165 16.79 -7.06 -1.48
CA GLN A 165 16.83 -8.47 -1.86
C GLN A 165 16.96 -9.40 -0.64
N GLU A 166 17.64 -8.97 0.43
CA GLU A 166 17.75 -9.72 1.68
C GLU A 166 16.37 -9.98 2.31
N TYR A 167 15.51 -8.96 2.36
CA TYR A 167 14.26 -9.02 3.12
C TYR A 167 13.01 -9.29 2.28
N PHE A 168 13.01 -8.93 0.99
CA PHE A 168 11.81 -8.98 0.15
C PHE A 168 11.26 -10.41 -0.04
N GLY A 169 10.02 -10.63 0.39
CA GLY A 169 9.33 -11.91 0.30
C GLY A 169 9.84 -12.96 1.28
N THR A 170 10.55 -12.57 2.34
CA THR A 170 11.03 -13.49 3.39
C THR A 170 9.93 -13.84 4.40
N VAL A 171 9.02 -12.91 4.66
CA VAL A 171 7.92 -13.09 5.62
C VAL A 171 6.65 -13.54 4.90
N ILE A 172 6.40 -12.98 3.71
CA ILE A 172 5.28 -13.34 2.83
C ILE A 172 5.84 -13.75 1.46
N PRO A 173 6.22 -15.03 1.27
CA PRO A 173 6.76 -15.49 0.01
C PRO A 173 5.71 -15.48 -1.11
N ALA A 174 6.17 -15.50 -2.36
CA ALA A 174 5.31 -15.54 -3.55
C ALA A 174 4.26 -16.68 -3.54
N GLY A 175 4.54 -17.77 -2.82
CA GLY A 175 3.68 -18.93 -2.70
C GLY A 175 2.73 -18.91 -1.51
N ASP A 176 2.66 -17.83 -0.71
CA ASP A 176 1.91 -17.77 0.54
C ASP A 176 0.41 -18.05 0.33
N ASN A 177 -0.26 -17.23 -0.47
CA ASN A 177 -1.67 -17.40 -0.83
C ASN A 177 -1.93 -16.86 -2.25
N LYS A 178 -3.14 -17.02 -2.79
CA LYS A 178 -3.45 -16.62 -4.17
C LYS A 178 -3.24 -15.11 -4.41
N PHE A 179 -3.66 -14.27 -3.47
CA PHE A 179 -3.57 -12.81 -3.60
C PHE A 179 -2.16 -12.29 -3.29
N ALA A 180 -1.42 -12.92 -2.38
CA ALA A 180 0.01 -12.66 -2.22
C ALA A 180 0.81 -13.05 -3.48
N ALA A 181 0.47 -14.15 -4.14
CA ALA A 181 1.08 -14.55 -5.42
C ALA A 181 0.77 -13.54 -6.53
N LEU A 182 -0.48 -13.09 -6.61
CA LEU A 182 -0.90 -12.02 -7.53
C LEU A 182 -0.13 -10.73 -7.27
N ASN A 183 -0.09 -10.28 -6.01
CA ASN A 183 0.68 -9.11 -5.61
C ASN A 183 2.16 -9.27 -6.00
N THR A 184 2.82 -10.40 -5.71
CA THR A 184 4.21 -10.62 -6.13
C THR A 184 4.38 -10.53 -7.65
N ALA A 185 3.41 -10.95 -8.46
CA ALA A 185 3.48 -10.84 -9.91
C ALA A 185 3.41 -9.38 -10.39
N VAL A 186 2.50 -8.59 -9.83
CA VAL A 186 2.10 -7.30 -10.41
C VAL A 186 2.30 -6.10 -9.49
N TRP A 187 3.00 -6.25 -8.37
CA TRP A 187 3.12 -5.16 -7.39
C TRP A 187 3.64 -3.87 -8.02
N SER A 188 3.06 -2.76 -7.60
CA SER A 188 3.37 -1.42 -8.09
C SER A 188 3.23 -0.39 -6.99
N GLY A 189 4.32 0.34 -6.73
CA GLY A 189 4.41 1.23 -5.58
C GLY A 189 4.47 0.47 -4.25
N GLY A 190 4.03 1.14 -3.18
CA GLY A 190 4.23 0.75 -1.79
C GLY A 190 5.33 1.56 -1.13
N SER A 191 5.66 1.19 0.10
CA SER A 191 6.71 1.86 0.88
C SER A 191 7.81 0.89 1.30
N PHE A 192 9.04 1.37 1.28
CA PHE A 192 10.18 0.74 1.90
C PHE A 192 10.65 1.59 3.08
N VAL A 193 10.76 0.97 4.25
CA VAL A 193 11.28 1.62 5.46
C VAL A 193 12.40 0.77 6.04
N TYR A 194 13.56 1.37 6.26
CA TYR A 194 14.65 0.79 7.03
C TYR A 194 15.04 1.77 8.14
N VAL A 195 15.00 1.30 9.39
CA VAL A 195 15.45 2.08 10.56
C VAL A 195 16.71 1.43 11.14
N PRO A 196 17.85 2.14 11.12
CA PRO A 196 19.12 1.60 11.61
C PRO A 196 19.13 1.29 13.10
N LYS A 197 20.12 0.49 13.49
CA LYS A 197 20.35 0.09 14.89
C LYS A 197 20.37 1.31 15.83
N GLY A 198 19.56 1.23 16.89
CA GLY A 198 19.46 2.25 17.95
C GLY A 198 18.77 3.56 17.57
N VAL A 199 18.35 3.73 16.30
CA VAL A 199 17.67 4.95 15.83
C VAL A 199 16.19 4.90 16.22
N LYS A 200 15.67 6.02 16.71
CA LYS A 200 14.26 6.17 17.11
C LYS A 200 13.58 7.25 16.29
N VAL A 201 12.60 6.84 15.50
CA VAL A 201 11.78 7.73 14.68
C VAL A 201 10.53 8.12 15.48
N ASP A 202 10.67 9.17 16.29
CA ASP A 202 9.62 9.61 17.23
C ASP A 202 8.42 10.28 16.55
N ILE A 203 8.63 10.85 15.36
CA ILE A 203 7.56 11.42 14.53
C ILE A 203 7.13 10.38 13.50
N PRO A 204 5.83 10.05 13.37
CA PRO A 204 5.39 8.99 12.47
C PRO A 204 5.76 9.24 11.01
N LEU A 205 6.15 8.19 10.30
CA LEU A 205 6.23 8.17 8.85
C LEU A 205 4.83 7.88 8.29
N GLN A 206 4.41 8.61 7.26
CA GLN A 206 3.08 8.44 6.70
C GLN A 206 3.10 8.14 5.20
N ALA A 207 2.35 7.13 4.79
CA ALA A 207 2.07 6.85 3.39
C ALA A 207 0.57 6.99 3.10
N TYR A 208 0.25 7.64 1.98
CA TYR A 208 -1.10 7.81 1.48
C TYR A 208 -1.27 7.11 0.13
N PHE A 209 -2.34 6.33 0.00
CA PHE A 209 -2.66 5.59 -1.21
C PHE A 209 -4.02 6.03 -1.74
N ARG A 210 -4.07 6.38 -3.03
CA ARG A 210 -5.30 6.75 -3.73
C ARG A 210 -5.46 6.02 -5.05
N ILE A 211 -6.65 5.46 -5.27
CA ILE A 211 -7.10 4.86 -6.54
C ILE A 211 -8.00 5.87 -7.25
N ASN A 212 -7.84 6.14 -8.53
CA ASN A 212 -8.71 7.06 -9.28
C ASN A 212 -9.14 6.50 -10.67
N THR A 213 -8.68 5.31 -11.03
CA THR A 213 -8.99 4.69 -12.32
C THR A 213 -10.02 3.59 -12.15
N GLU A 214 -11.06 3.63 -12.99
CA GLU A 214 -12.11 2.62 -13.02
C GLU A 214 -11.55 1.24 -13.41
N ASN A 215 -11.99 0.19 -12.70
CA ASN A 215 -11.48 -1.19 -12.79
C ASN A 215 -9.97 -1.35 -12.55
N MET A 216 -9.33 -0.44 -11.82
CA MET A 216 -7.93 -0.61 -11.44
C MET A 216 -7.78 -1.62 -10.30
N GLY A 217 -6.76 -2.46 -10.40
CA GLY A 217 -6.23 -3.20 -9.27
C GLY A 217 -5.08 -2.44 -8.63
N GLN A 218 -5.13 -2.19 -7.33
CA GLN A 218 -4.03 -1.63 -6.56
C GLN A 218 -3.28 -2.75 -5.85
N PHE A 219 -1.99 -2.88 -6.18
CA PHE A 219 -1.12 -3.94 -5.68
C PHE A 219 0.12 -3.35 -5.02
N GLU A 220 -0.07 -2.57 -3.96
CA GLU A 220 1.06 -2.03 -3.20
C GLU A 220 1.77 -3.13 -2.40
N ARG A 221 3.07 -2.94 -2.19
CA ARG A 221 3.85 -3.82 -1.32
C ARG A 221 4.73 -3.02 -0.41
N THR A 222 4.46 -3.12 0.89
CA THR A 222 5.17 -2.40 1.95
C THR A 222 6.14 -3.33 2.66
N LEU A 223 7.38 -2.88 2.81
CA LEU A 223 8.46 -3.61 3.47
C LEU A 223 9.10 -2.72 4.53
N ILE A 224 8.99 -3.11 5.80
CA ILE A 224 9.53 -2.36 6.94
C ILE A 224 10.54 -3.22 7.69
N ILE A 225 11.75 -2.70 7.87
CA ILE A 225 12.82 -3.32 8.66
C ILE A 225 13.17 -2.36 9.80
N ALA A 226 12.94 -2.78 11.03
CA ALA A 226 13.41 -2.10 12.23
C ALA A 226 14.58 -2.89 12.80
N ASP A 227 15.79 -2.35 12.69
CA ASP A 227 17.02 -2.98 13.18
C ASP A 227 17.11 -2.94 14.71
N GLU A 228 18.12 -3.58 15.30
CA GLU A 228 18.21 -3.78 16.75
C GLU A 228 18.05 -2.48 17.55
N ASP A 229 17.29 -2.53 18.65
CA ASP A 229 17.05 -1.39 19.54
C ASP A 229 16.43 -0.14 18.85
N SER A 230 15.88 -0.28 17.63
CA SER A 230 15.28 0.82 16.87
C SER A 230 13.78 1.00 17.13
N TYR A 231 13.23 2.14 16.73
CA TYR A 231 11.80 2.43 16.83
C TYR A 231 11.25 3.15 15.60
N VAL A 232 10.07 2.74 15.12
CA VAL A 232 9.29 3.48 14.12
C VAL A 232 7.78 3.34 14.33
N HIS A 233 7.08 4.44 14.13
CA HIS A 233 5.63 4.45 13.91
C HIS A 233 5.36 4.75 12.44
N TYR A 234 4.76 3.80 11.73
CA TYR A 234 4.32 3.96 10.36
C TYR A 234 2.80 4.06 10.28
N ILE A 235 2.29 5.02 9.53
CA ILE A 235 0.87 5.29 9.32
C ILE A 235 0.55 5.11 7.83
N GLU A 236 -0.40 4.22 7.54
CA GLU A 236 -0.96 3.97 6.22
C GLU A 236 -2.38 4.55 6.15
N GLY A 237 -2.59 5.53 5.28
CA GLY A 237 -3.91 6.08 4.94
C GLY A 237 -4.35 5.63 3.56
N CYS A 238 -5.55 5.04 3.46
CA CYS A 238 -6.14 4.63 2.17
C CYS A 238 -7.50 5.32 1.95
N THR A 239 -7.66 6.04 0.85
CA THR A 239 -8.93 6.66 0.43
C THR A 239 -9.20 6.40 -1.06
N ALA A 240 -10.47 6.23 -1.46
CA ALA A 240 -10.85 5.95 -2.85
C ALA A 240 -12.17 6.63 -3.28
N PRO A 241 -12.27 7.19 -4.50
CA PRO A 241 -13.49 7.72 -5.07
C PRO A 241 -14.63 6.67 -5.14
N ILE A 242 -15.85 7.15 -5.34
CA ILE A 242 -17.02 6.30 -5.61
C ILE A 242 -17.06 6.03 -7.12
N TYR A 243 -16.92 4.76 -7.52
CA TYR A 243 -17.18 4.31 -8.89
C TYR A 243 -18.30 3.27 -8.90
N GLN A 244 -18.91 3.05 -10.06
CA GLN A 244 -19.94 2.01 -10.23
C GLN A 244 -19.34 0.60 -10.41
N SER A 245 -18.11 0.50 -10.94
CA SER A 245 -17.45 -0.79 -11.20
C SER A 245 -16.64 -1.29 -10.00
N ASP A 246 -16.58 -2.60 -9.79
CA ASP A 246 -15.74 -3.19 -8.74
C ASP A 246 -14.23 -2.94 -8.99
N SER A 247 -13.50 -2.58 -7.93
CA SER A 247 -12.04 -2.44 -7.90
C SER A 247 -11.41 -3.43 -6.91
N LEU A 248 -10.13 -3.78 -7.11
CA LEU A 248 -9.42 -4.72 -6.25
C LEU A 248 -8.23 -4.02 -5.59
N HIS A 249 -8.22 -3.94 -4.27
CA HIS A 249 -7.05 -3.58 -3.48
C HIS A 249 -6.47 -4.87 -2.86
N SER A 250 -5.25 -5.23 -3.26
CA SER A 250 -4.56 -6.43 -2.81
C SER A 250 -3.14 -6.10 -2.37
N ALA A 251 -3.03 -5.53 -1.17
CA ALA A 251 -1.76 -5.17 -0.55
C ALA A 251 -1.04 -6.34 0.13
N VAL A 252 0.29 -6.26 0.15
CA VAL A 252 1.16 -7.11 0.96
C VAL A 252 2.02 -6.25 1.87
N VAL A 253 2.02 -6.54 3.16
CA VAL A 253 2.83 -5.82 4.16
C VAL A 253 3.73 -6.81 4.90
N GLU A 254 5.03 -6.65 4.75
CA GLU A 254 6.08 -7.42 5.43
C GLU A 254 6.80 -6.55 6.44
N ILE A 255 6.86 -6.98 7.69
CA ILE A 255 7.55 -6.23 8.76
C ILE A 255 8.54 -7.15 9.48
N ILE A 256 9.79 -6.71 9.57
CA ILE A 256 10.85 -7.42 10.29
C ILE A 256 11.25 -6.54 11.48
N VAL A 257 10.99 -7.02 12.69
CA VAL A 257 11.31 -6.32 13.93
C VAL A 257 12.44 -7.07 14.64
N LYS A 258 13.66 -6.54 14.53
CA LYS A 258 14.87 -7.14 15.11
C LYS A 258 14.89 -7.01 16.64
N LYS A 259 15.96 -7.53 17.25
CA LYS A 259 16.09 -7.63 18.70
C LYS A 259 15.82 -6.29 19.39
N ASN A 260 14.97 -6.30 20.42
CA ASN A 260 14.54 -5.11 21.19
C ASN A 260 13.93 -3.96 20.38
N ALA A 261 13.72 -4.12 19.07
CA ALA A 261 13.16 -3.07 18.23
C ALA A 261 11.66 -2.96 18.43
N ARG A 262 11.08 -1.81 18.08
CA ARG A 262 9.64 -1.59 18.16
C ARG A 262 9.09 -1.01 16.88
N VAL A 263 8.06 -1.66 16.35
CA VAL A 263 7.28 -1.15 15.22
C VAL A 263 5.83 -0.99 15.63
N ARG A 264 5.29 0.20 15.39
CA ARG A 264 3.86 0.45 15.41
C ARG A 264 3.38 0.71 13.99
N TYR A 265 2.45 -0.11 13.53
CA TYR A 265 1.82 0.05 12.23
C TYR A 265 0.36 0.45 12.43
N THR A 266 0.01 1.64 11.96
CA THR A 266 -1.37 2.13 11.99
C THR A 266 -1.94 2.17 10.59
N THR A 267 -3.04 1.48 10.34
CA THR A 267 -3.83 1.62 9.11
C THR A 267 -5.14 2.29 9.44
N ILE A 268 -5.50 3.30 8.65
CA ILE A 268 -6.86 3.83 8.58
C ILE A 268 -7.29 3.78 7.12
N GLN A 269 -8.22 2.89 6.82
CA GLN A 269 -8.78 2.77 5.47
C GLN A 269 -10.23 3.27 5.46
N ASN A 270 -10.61 3.95 4.38
CA ASN A 270 -11.99 4.29 4.09
C ASN A 270 -12.26 4.07 2.60
N TRP A 271 -12.66 2.85 2.25
CA TRP A 271 -12.89 2.42 0.87
C TRP A 271 -14.34 2.67 0.44
N SER A 272 -14.55 2.94 -0.85
CA SER A 272 -15.88 2.90 -1.44
C SER A 272 -16.47 1.47 -1.44
N ASN A 273 -17.81 1.37 -1.46
CA ASN A 273 -18.54 0.11 -1.28
C ASN A 273 -18.40 -0.91 -2.44
N ASN A 274 -17.63 -0.57 -3.46
CA ASN A 274 -17.31 -1.40 -4.64
C ASN A 274 -15.88 -1.98 -4.59
N VAL A 275 -15.12 -1.77 -3.52
CA VAL A 275 -13.73 -2.26 -3.41
C VAL A 275 -13.65 -3.62 -2.72
N TYR A 276 -12.99 -4.60 -3.34
CA TYR A 276 -12.48 -5.79 -2.65
C TYR A 276 -11.14 -5.46 -2.00
N ASN A 277 -11.06 -5.56 -0.68
CA ASN A 277 -9.87 -5.27 0.12
C ASN A 277 -9.28 -6.58 0.66
N LEU A 278 -8.34 -7.16 -0.08
CA LEU A 278 -7.78 -8.50 0.14
C LEU A 278 -6.30 -8.41 0.50
N VAL A 279 -6.01 -8.23 1.79
CA VAL A 279 -4.69 -7.80 2.26
C VAL A 279 -3.99 -8.87 3.08
N THR A 280 -2.73 -9.14 2.75
CA THR A 280 -1.88 -10.04 3.54
C THR A 280 -0.85 -9.20 4.32
N LYS A 281 -1.00 -9.10 5.64
CA LYS A 281 -0.02 -8.43 6.51
C LYS A 281 0.62 -9.44 7.46
N ARG A 282 1.95 -9.44 7.55
CA ARG A 282 2.67 -10.30 8.48
C ARG A 282 3.94 -9.64 8.96
N ALA A 283 4.14 -9.72 10.26
CA ALA A 283 5.37 -9.33 10.91
C ALA A 283 6.13 -10.56 11.44
N ILE A 284 7.45 -10.47 11.54
CA ILE A 284 8.29 -11.32 12.36
C ILE A 284 8.92 -10.48 13.47
N ALA A 285 8.73 -10.90 14.71
CA ALA A 285 9.24 -10.23 15.91
C ALA A 285 10.31 -11.11 16.57
N HIS A 286 11.54 -10.61 16.65
CA HIS A 286 12.67 -11.29 17.28
C HIS A 286 12.72 -11.04 18.80
N GLU A 287 13.75 -11.55 19.48
CA GLU A 287 13.95 -11.45 20.93
C GLU A 287 13.71 -10.02 21.45
N GLY A 288 12.78 -9.86 22.40
CA GLY A 288 12.47 -8.56 23.01
C GLY A 288 11.79 -7.54 22.08
N ALA A 289 11.48 -7.90 20.84
CA ALA A 289 10.82 -7.03 19.89
C ALA A 289 9.36 -6.73 20.29
N THR A 290 8.88 -5.53 19.96
CA THR A 290 7.47 -5.13 20.12
C THR A 290 6.87 -4.79 18.77
N MET A 291 5.82 -5.51 18.37
CA MET A 291 5.08 -5.25 17.15
C MET A 291 3.62 -4.92 17.48
N GLU A 292 3.15 -3.76 17.03
CA GLU A 292 1.78 -3.28 17.26
C GLU A 292 1.06 -3.09 15.91
N TRP A 293 -0.05 -3.79 15.71
CA TRP A 293 -1.01 -3.49 14.64
C TRP A 293 -2.15 -2.65 15.21
N ILE A 294 -2.40 -1.49 14.63
CA ILE A 294 -3.56 -0.63 14.92
C ILE A 294 -4.32 -0.47 13.61
N ASP A 295 -5.53 -1.01 13.51
CA ASP A 295 -6.24 -1.08 12.23
C ASP A 295 -7.67 -0.56 12.35
N GLY A 296 -7.96 0.50 11.60
CA GLY A 296 -9.29 1.07 11.42
C GLY A 296 -9.81 0.73 10.02
N ASN A 297 -10.84 -0.12 9.95
CA ASN A 297 -11.41 -0.63 8.70
C ASN A 297 -12.81 -0.06 8.45
N ILE A 298 -12.94 0.85 7.48
CA ILE A 298 -14.21 1.49 7.12
C ILE A 298 -14.49 1.29 5.62
N GLY A 299 -15.76 1.02 5.27
CA GLY A 299 -16.22 0.82 3.89
C GLY A 299 -15.82 -0.53 3.29
N SER A 300 -15.62 -0.57 1.96
CA SER A 300 -15.37 -1.76 1.11
C SER A 300 -16.59 -2.65 0.82
N LYS A 301 -16.56 -3.34 -0.32
CA LYS A 301 -17.51 -4.41 -0.68
C LYS A 301 -17.27 -5.66 0.17
N VAL A 302 -15.99 -6.06 0.23
CA VAL A 302 -15.50 -7.20 0.99
C VAL A 302 -14.13 -6.82 1.55
N THR A 303 -13.94 -7.02 2.85
CA THR A 303 -12.60 -6.99 3.47
C THR A 303 -12.23 -8.40 3.95
N MET A 304 -11.10 -8.90 3.48
CA MET A 304 -10.42 -10.07 4.03
C MET A 304 -8.98 -9.68 4.35
N LYS A 305 -8.72 -9.40 5.62
CA LYS A 305 -7.42 -8.97 6.13
C LYS A 305 -7.10 -9.73 7.40
N TYR A 306 -5.91 -10.33 7.45
CA TYR A 306 -5.48 -11.16 8.58
C TYR A 306 -4.05 -10.78 9.02
N PRO A 307 -3.86 -9.64 9.70
CA PRO A 307 -2.56 -9.24 10.21
C PRO A 307 -2.07 -10.30 11.20
N SER A 308 -0.84 -10.78 11.01
CA SER A 308 -0.25 -11.83 11.83
C SER A 308 1.13 -11.42 12.32
N ILE A 309 1.54 -11.97 13.47
CA ILE A 309 2.88 -11.77 14.03
C ILE A 309 3.47 -13.17 14.29
N ILE A 310 4.63 -13.44 13.71
CA ILE A 310 5.46 -14.59 14.07
C ILE A 310 6.35 -14.15 15.24
N LEU A 311 6.15 -14.73 16.42
CA LEU A 311 7.02 -14.52 17.58
C LEU A 311 8.20 -15.51 17.48
N ALA A 312 9.38 -15.01 17.12
CA ALA A 312 10.53 -15.82 16.71
C ALA A 312 11.69 -15.84 17.73
N GLY A 313 11.56 -15.15 18.87
CA GLY A 313 12.59 -15.07 19.91
C GLY A 313 12.06 -14.61 21.26
#